data_AF-A0A0Q2LXY0-F1
#
_entry.id   AF-A0A0Q2LXY0-F1
#
_cell.length_a   1.000
_cell.length_b   1.000
_cell.length_c   1.000
_cell.angle_alpha   90.00
_cell.angle_beta   90.00
_cell.angle_gamma   90.00
#
_symmetry.space_group_name_H-M   'P 1'
#
loop_
_entity.id
_entity.type
_entity.pdbx_description
1 polymer ?
#
loop_
_entity_poly.entity_id
_entity_poly.type
_entity_poly.pdbx_seq_one_letter_code
_entity_poly.pdbx_strand_id
1 'polypeptide(L)'
;MSRDILADAARKHAHMLPGHILLAAEPAALPASTLTVDLLVEHAEELDAAQKYALRAMLNGIDTADDLQLFLGLDHSDTARAIAGLLEAEYIDYRPPKPGQARRLTLLDTGREAARDAQLRRPKPASIQVVYDRLTGRLTGWRKQALSRAVVAKADEGRILLPPASSRHVELEDLTVGQLTEALQLRRETVRVLGIAGVTENRNYYYNAILLVYKDIDSNALRLGVDIDGEWSEAHDTALDSIGAVDRLGLSAAPADSPYEPVPDSDTTGTRLSREEVIAIQKAFTEEETGADSAALDRAQIRWLGVYEHPQWLDDALTNSKRRLLIISPWITRSVVTARWVRRLEQLSRTADVTIFWGFGDNEKTDTNALEDLHEAAKRSTRLAIVKVEDTHAKVLVSDTYYIKTSFNWLSFRGDRSRRYRQEEGDLVQDQELADRQYDRYMTENCGRAMEVVGTLPEKYRPLVAARGTAGRDASTVHPNASAGQSATAALTVSAAKGARKGRGSPRKSARPAGSRDEIRKAALRRMTVGQTMSGVVKSIAGFGAFVNLGDDVTGLIHISQLSTRRVGHPTEVVNVDDHVIVTVLNVDVEAGRVSLKLTRRT
;
A
#
# COMPACT_ATOMS: atom_id res chain seq x y z
N MET A 1 7.51 10.03 21.99
CA MET A 1 8.16 9.45 20.79
C MET A 1 9.44 8.77 21.23
N SER A 2 10.04 7.85 20.48
CA SER A 2 11.38 7.39 20.82
C SER A 2 12.41 8.38 20.30
N ARG A 3 13.55 8.47 20.98
CA ARG A 3 14.68 9.30 20.57
C ARG A 3 15.22 8.94 19.19
N ASP A 4 15.15 7.67 18.80
CA ASP A 4 15.51 7.18 17.47
C ASP A 4 14.66 7.81 16.36
N ILE A 5 13.36 8.04 16.59
CA ILE A 5 12.46 8.66 15.60
C ILE A 5 12.87 10.12 15.36
N LEU A 6 13.24 10.85 16.42
CA LEU A 6 13.73 12.22 16.27
C LEU A 6 15.07 12.27 15.53
N ALA A 7 15.97 11.33 15.82
CA ALA A 7 17.25 11.23 15.13
C ALA A 7 17.05 10.89 13.64
N ASP A 8 16.07 10.05 13.34
CA ASP A 8 15.71 9.71 11.97
C ASP A 8 15.12 10.92 11.22
N ALA A 9 14.17 11.64 11.83
CA ALA A 9 13.63 12.87 11.27
C ALA A 9 14.72 13.94 11.07
N ALA A 10 15.63 14.11 12.05
CA ALA A 10 16.74 15.04 11.94
C ALA A 10 17.69 14.67 10.78
N ARG A 11 18.00 13.38 10.58
CA ARG A 11 18.81 12.91 9.45
C ARG A 11 18.08 13.10 8.12
N LYS A 12 16.82 12.66 8.04
CA LYS A 12 16.01 12.74 6.81
C LYS A 12 15.83 14.18 6.36
N HIS A 13 15.70 15.12 7.29
CA HIS A 13 15.32 16.50 6.99
C HIS A 13 16.41 17.55 7.22
N ALA A 14 17.64 17.15 7.56
CA ALA A 14 18.76 18.08 7.81
C ALA A 14 18.98 19.10 6.68
N HIS A 15 18.82 18.66 5.43
CA HIS A 15 19.14 19.44 4.23
C HIS A 15 17.91 19.94 3.45
N MET A 16 16.71 19.90 4.06
CA MET A 16 15.47 20.32 3.38
C MET A 16 15.44 21.80 3.00
N LEU A 17 16.16 22.64 3.76
CA LEU A 17 16.20 24.09 3.56
C LEU A 17 17.63 24.52 3.17
N PRO A 18 17.89 24.78 1.88
CA PRO A 18 19.18 25.31 1.43
C PRO A 18 19.53 26.62 2.16
N GLY A 19 20.80 26.81 2.49
CA GLY A 19 21.26 27.99 3.21
C GLY A 19 20.92 28.00 4.72
N HIS A 20 20.37 26.92 5.25
CA HIS A 20 20.02 26.79 6.66
C HIS A 20 20.69 25.57 7.30
N ILE A 21 20.97 25.68 8.60
CA ILE A 21 21.48 24.60 9.45
C ILE A 21 20.37 24.20 10.41
N LEU A 22 20.01 22.92 10.42
CA LEU A 22 19.08 22.38 11.40
C LEU A 22 19.74 22.43 12.80
N LEU A 23 19.08 23.01 13.79
CA LEU A 23 19.59 23.15 15.16
C LEU A 23 18.98 22.13 16.12
N ALA A 24 17.71 21.79 15.92
CA ALA A 24 16.96 20.93 16.83
C ALA A 24 15.86 20.17 16.11
N ALA A 25 15.58 18.96 16.60
CA ALA A 25 14.39 18.18 16.25
C ALA A 25 13.67 17.82 17.56
N GLU A 26 12.50 18.41 17.76
CA GLU A 26 11.79 18.38 19.03
C GLU A 26 10.42 17.71 18.90
N PRO A 27 9.99 16.89 19.89
CA PRO A 27 8.63 16.39 19.93
C PRO A 27 7.65 17.56 19.93
N ALA A 28 6.71 17.56 19.00
CA ALA A 28 5.73 18.61 18.84
C ALA A 28 4.31 18.05 18.79
N ALA A 29 3.34 18.94 19.01
CA ALA A 29 1.93 18.63 18.95
C ALA A 29 1.22 19.68 18.11
N LEU A 30 0.65 19.25 16.99
CA LEU A 30 -0.14 20.08 16.08
C LEU A 30 -1.53 20.30 16.65
N PRO A 31 -2.04 21.55 16.73
CA PRO A 31 -3.34 21.83 17.27
C PRO A 31 -4.42 21.32 16.32
N ALA A 32 -5.30 20.43 16.80
CA ALA A 32 -6.33 19.81 16.00
C ALA A 32 -7.71 19.95 16.66
N SER A 33 -8.76 19.85 15.84
CA SER A 33 -10.14 19.73 16.30
C SER A 33 -10.80 18.54 15.63
N THR A 34 -11.64 17.83 16.36
CA THR A 34 -12.52 16.83 15.75
C THR A 34 -13.82 17.52 15.38
N LEU A 35 -14.17 17.49 14.10
CA LEU A 35 -15.42 18.02 13.61
C LEU A 35 -16.41 16.87 13.43
N THR A 36 -17.58 16.97 14.02
CA THR A 36 -18.74 16.19 13.61
C THR A 36 -19.44 16.99 12.53
N VAL A 37 -19.38 16.52 11.29
CA VAL A 37 -19.95 17.20 10.13
C VAL A 37 -21.22 16.46 9.74
N ASP A 38 -22.32 17.19 9.71
CA ASP A 38 -23.60 16.70 9.22
C ASP A 38 -23.65 16.89 7.72
N LEU A 39 -23.91 15.82 7.01
CA LEU A 39 -23.79 15.70 5.57
C LEU A 39 -25.10 15.25 4.96
N LEU A 40 -25.30 15.70 3.73
CA LEU A 40 -26.17 15.03 2.80
C LEU A 40 -25.29 14.11 1.94
N VAL A 41 -25.45 12.79 2.07
CA VAL A 41 -24.68 11.83 1.28
C VAL A 41 -25.58 11.15 0.26
N GLU A 42 -25.02 10.77 -0.88
CA GLU A 42 -25.73 9.92 -1.84
C GLU A 42 -25.73 8.50 -1.28
N HIS A 43 -26.92 8.04 -0.87
CA HIS A 43 -27.14 6.66 -0.48
C HIS A 43 -27.71 5.92 -1.68
N ALA A 44 -26.93 4.96 -2.20
CA ALA A 44 -27.39 4.03 -3.22
C ALA A 44 -28.05 2.83 -2.52
N GLU A 45 -29.37 2.79 -2.52
CA GLU A 45 -30.13 1.58 -2.25
C GLU A 45 -30.28 0.78 -3.53
N GLU A 46 -30.28 -0.55 -3.42
CA GLU A 46 -30.76 -1.34 -4.52
C GLU A 46 -32.28 -1.18 -4.61
N LEU A 47 -32.77 -0.73 -5.78
CA LEU A 47 -34.19 -0.77 -6.10
C LEU A 47 -34.72 -2.20 -5.89
N ASP A 48 -35.93 -2.34 -5.37
CA ASP A 48 -36.57 -3.65 -5.33
C ASP A 48 -36.76 -4.18 -6.76
N ALA A 49 -36.92 -5.50 -6.92
CA ALA A 49 -37.02 -6.10 -8.25
C ALA A 49 -38.19 -5.52 -9.05
N ALA A 50 -39.35 -5.32 -8.43
CA ALA A 50 -40.54 -4.76 -9.08
C ALA A 50 -40.32 -3.31 -9.54
N GLN A 51 -39.69 -2.48 -8.72
CA GLN A 51 -39.32 -1.10 -9.05
C GLN A 51 -38.29 -1.03 -10.18
N LYS A 52 -37.27 -1.90 -10.17
CA LYS A 52 -36.28 -2.02 -11.27
C LYS A 52 -36.98 -2.34 -12.59
N TYR A 53 -37.84 -3.37 -12.59
CA TYR A 53 -38.56 -3.77 -13.79
C TYR A 53 -39.60 -2.72 -14.23
N ALA A 54 -40.25 -2.04 -13.29
CA ALA A 54 -41.22 -0.98 -13.58
C ALA A 54 -40.57 0.22 -14.26
N LEU A 55 -39.44 0.72 -13.75
CA LEU A 55 -38.70 1.81 -14.40
C LEU A 55 -38.24 1.44 -15.81
N ARG A 56 -37.83 0.18 -16.00
CA ARG A 56 -37.40 -0.33 -17.31
C ARG A 56 -38.57 -0.47 -18.27
N ALA A 57 -39.74 -0.93 -17.80
CA ALA A 57 -40.97 -0.99 -18.56
C ALA A 57 -41.42 0.41 -19.03
N MET A 58 -41.40 1.39 -18.11
CA MET A 58 -41.74 2.78 -18.42
C MET A 58 -40.76 3.42 -19.41
N LEU A 59 -39.48 3.08 -19.34
CA LEU A 59 -38.48 3.54 -20.32
C LEU A 59 -38.79 3.03 -21.73
N ASN A 60 -39.49 1.90 -21.84
CA ASN A 60 -39.94 1.29 -23.09
C ASN A 60 -41.40 1.61 -23.45
N GLY A 61 -42.02 2.59 -22.78
CA GLY A 61 -43.35 3.09 -23.13
C GLY A 61 -44.53 2.44 -22.41
N ILE A 62 -44.29 1.58 -21.41
CA ILE A 62 -45.34 1.04 -20.54
C ILE A 62 -45.62 2.06 -19.43
N ASP A 63 -46.61 2.92 -19.63
CA ASP A 63 -46.80 4.13 -18.83
C ASP A 63 -48.15 4.20 -18.09
N THR A 64 -48.90 3.09 -18.01
CA THR A 64 -50.13 2.99 -17.20
C THR A 64 -49.95 2.00 -16.04
N ALA A 65 -50.70 2.20 -14.96
CA ALA A 65 -50.64 1.31 -13.80
C ALA A 65 -51.10 -0.12 -14.14
N ASP A 66 -52.13 -0.24 -14.99
CA ASP A 66 -52.68 -1.53 -15.42
C ASP A 66 -51.70 -2.29 -16.33
N ASP A 67 -51.04 -1.59 -17.27
CA ASP A 67 -50.05 -2.22 -18.13
C ASP A 67 -48.79 -2.63 -17.35
N LEU A 68 -48.39 -1.82 -16.35
CA LEU A 68 -47.32 -2.20 -15.43
C LEU A 68 -47.68 -3.42 -14.60
N GLN A 69 -48.92 -3.51 -14.09
CA GLN A 69 -49.39 -4.68 -13.36
C GLN A 69 -49.28 -5.94 -14.22
N LEU A 70 -49.75 -5.87 -15.47
CA LEU A 70 -49.67 -6.97 -16.43
C LEU A 70 -48.22 -7.35 -16.75
N PHE A 71 -47.35 -6.36 -16.97
CA PHE A 71 -45.94 -6.57 -17.29
C PHE A 71 -45.15 -7.19 -16.13
N LEU A 72 -45.37 -6.70 -14.91
CA LEU A 72 -44.68 -7.18 -13.72
C LEU A 72 -45.20 -8.55 -13.25
N GLY A 73 -46.42 -8.92 -13.66
CA GLY A 73 -47.08 -10.15 -13.23
C GLY A 73 -47.44 -10.13 -11.73
N LEU A 74 -47.61 -8.94 -11.17
CA LEU A 74 -47.91 -8.72 -9.75
C LEU A 74 -49.40 -8.47 -9.54
N ASP A 75 -49.86 -8.64 -8.30
CA ASP A 75 -51.21 -8.21 -7.94
C ASP A 75 -51.32 -6.68 -7.86
N HIS A 76 -52.55 -6.18 -7.75
CA HIS A 76 -52.83 -4.75 -7.73
C HIS A 76 -52.19 -4.05 -6.53
N SER A 77 -52.11 -4.73 -5.37
CA SER A 77 -51.56 -4.16 -4.14
C SER A 77 -50.03 -4.03 -4.19
N ASP A 78 -49.37 -5.03 -4.75
CA ASP A 78 -47.92 -5.08 -4.90
C ASP A 78 -47.45 -4.12 -5.98
N THR A 79 -48.19 -4.03 -7.09
CA THR A 79 -47.95 -3.04 -8.14
C THR A 79 -48.13 -1.62 -7.62
N ALA A 80 -49.20 -1.36 -6.86
CA ALA A 80 -49.42 -0.05 -6.24
C ALA A 80 -48.29 0.30 -5.25
N ARG A 81 -47.78 -0.67 -4.48
CA ARG A 81 -46.64 -0.46 -3.57
C ARG A 81 -45.35 -0.12 -4.32
N ALA A 82 -45.07 -0.81 -5.43
CA ALA A 82 -43.92 -0.50 -6.28
C ALA A 82 -44.02 0.92 -6.86
N ILE A 83 -45.17 1.29 -7.41
CA ILE A 83 -45.44 2.64 -7.94
C ILE A 83 -45.32 3.70 -6.84
N ALA A 84 -45.87 3.45 -5.65
CA ALA A 84 -45.79 4.38 -4.52
C ALA A 84 -44.33 4.64 -4.11
N GLY A 85 -43.50 3.59 -4.04
CA GLY A 85 -42.08 3.75 -3.73
C GLY A 85 -41.29 4.52 -4.79
N LEU A 86 -41.67 4.39 -6.08
CA LEU A 86 -41.09 5.18 -7.17
C LEU A 86 -41.55 6.65 -7.17
N LEU A 87 -42.81 6.91 -6.78
CA LEU A 87 -43.34 8.27 -6.59
C LEU A 87 -42.64 8.97 -5.42
N GLU A 88 -42.49 8.28 -4.29
CA GLU A 88 -41.78 8.79 -3.11
C GLU A 88 -40.29 9.04 -3.40
N ALA A 89 -39.71 8.30 -4.36
CA ALA A 89 -38.35 8.51 -4.86
C ALA A 89 -38.22 9.67 -5.86
N GLU A 90 -39.32 10.31 -6.26
CA GLU A 90 -39.37 11.31 -7.34
C GLU A 90 -38.77 10.80 -8.67
N TYR A 91 -38.97 9.52 -8.99
CA TYR A 91 -38.53 8.93 -10.27
C TYR A 91 -39.61 8.97 -11.34
N ILE A 92 -40.85 9.03 -10.89
CA ILE A 92 -42.02 9.07 -11.75
C ILE A 92 -42.96 10.14 -11.24
N ASP A 93 -43.74 10.70 -12.15
CA ASP A 93 -44.84 11.62 -11.87
C ASP A 93 -46.16 10.93 -12.26
N TYR A 94 -47.21 11.18 -11.48
CA TYR A 94 -48.53 10.59 -11.70
C TYR A 94 -49.56 11.68 -11.96
N ARG A 95 -49.61 12.14 -13.21
CA ARG A 95 -50.42 13.31 -13.58
C ARG A 95 -51.90 12.97 -13.70
N PRO A 96 -52.79 13.86 -13.22
CA PRO A 96 -54.22 13.72 -13.47
C PRO A 96 -54.50 13.90 -14.97
N PRO A 97 -55.33 13.04 -15.57
CA PRO A 97 -55.62 13.09 -16.99
C PRO A 97 -56.66 14.18 -17.28
N LYS A 98 -56.77 14.56 -18.55
CA LYS A 98 -57.96 15.28 -19.03
C LYS A 98 -59.21 14.40 -18.83
N PRO A 99 -60.42 14.97 -18.68
CA PRO A 99 -61.65 14.19 -18.53
C PRO A 99 -61.75 13.12 -19.64
N GLY A 100 -61.87 11.85 -19.25
CA GLY A 100 -62.00 10.71 -20.18
C GLY A 100 -60.70 10.01 -20.60
N GLN A 101 -59.52 10.43 -20.10
CA GLN A 101 -58.25 9.73 -20.35
C GLN A 101 -57.78 8.93 -19.12
N ALA A 102 -57.05 7.84 -19.35
CA ALA A 102 -56.40 7.08 -18.28
C ALA A 102 -55.25 7.89 -17.66
N ARG A 103 -55.03 7.74 -16.34
CA ARG A 103 -53.87 8.30 -15.65
C ARG A 103 -52.59 7.67 -16.18
N ARG A 104 -51.59 8.50 -16.49
CA ARG A 104 -50.29 8.06 -16.99
C ARG A 104 -49.18 8.37 -16.01
N LEU A 105 -48.25 7.43 -15.89
CA LEU A 105 -47.03 7.52 -15.13
C LEU A 105 -45.94 8.07 -16.06
N THR A 106 -45.36 9.22 -15.73
CA THR A 106 -44.32 9.85 -16.54
C THR A 106 -42.97 9.67 -15.88
N LEU A 107 -41.95 9.16 -16.59
CA LEU A 107 -40.58 9.13 -16.07
C LEU A 107 -40.03 10.56 -15.95
N LEU A 108 -39.51 10.88 -14.76
CA LEU A 108 -38.67 12.05 -14.52
C LEU A 108 -37.23 11.75 -14.94
N ASP A 109 -36.38 12.78 -15.05
CA ASP A 109 -34.99 12.59 -15.49
C ASP A 109 -34.19 11.71 -14.51
N THR A 110 -34.42 11.88 -13.21
CA THR A 110 -33.93 11.00 -12.13
C THR A 110 -34.34 9.54 -12.33
N GLY A 111 -35.58 9.29 -12.74
CA GLY A 111 -36.09 7.95 -13.03
C GLY A 111 -35.47 7.34 -14.29
N ARG A 112 -35.17 8.15 -15.31
CA ARG A 112 -34.47 7.69 -16.53
C ARG A 112 -33.03 7.26 -16.23
N GLU A 113 -32.34 7.99 -15.36
CA GLU A 113 -31.01 7.61 -14.89
C GLU A 113 -31.05 6.34 -14.05
N ALA A 114 -31.99 6.26 -13.08
CA ALA A 114 -32.19 5.07 -12.26
C ALA A 114 -32.56 3.82 -13.09
N ALA A 115 -33.33 3.98 -14.18
CA ALA A 115 -33.67 2.88 -15.10
C ALA A 115 -32.45 2.31 -15.85
N ARG A 116 -31.43 3.15 -16.09
CA ARG A 116 -30.17 2.76 -16.76
C ARG A 116 -29.23 2.03 -15.81
N ASP A 117 -29.06 2.57 -14.60
CA ASP A 117 -28.05 2.12 -13.64
C ASP A 117 -28.59 1.12 -12.61
N ALA A 118 -29.91 0.91 -12.55
CA ALA A 118 -30.62 0.00 -11.64
C ALA A 118 -30.38 0.26 -10.14
N GLN A 119 -30.03 1.50 -9.76
CA GLN A 119 -29.76 1.91 -8.38
C GLN A 119 -30.69 3.05 -7.95
N LEU A 120 -31.24 2.95 -6.74
CA LEU A 120 -32.03 3.97 -6.06
C LEU A 120 -31.05 4.90 -5.36
N ARG A 121 -30.80 6.09 -5.90
CA ARG A 121 -29.95 7.09 -5.25
C ARG A 121 -30.82 8.09 -4.53
N ARG A 122 -30.68 8.16 -3.21
CA ARG A 122 -31.39 9.14 -2.36
C ARG A 122 -30.41 9.94 -1.54
N PRO A 123 -30.65 11.25 -1.36
CA PRO A 123 -29.93 12.02 -0.37
C PRO A 123 -30.31 11.51 1.03
N LYS A 124 -29.32 11.07 1.80
CA LYS A 124 -29.51 10.60 3.18
C LYS A 124 -28.71 11.50 4.11
N PRO A 125 -29.32 12.04 5.19
CA PRO A 125 -28.56 12.68 6.24
C PRO A 125 -27.60 11.67 6.88
N ALA A 126 -26.34 12.04 7.02
CA ALA A 126 -25.32 11.26 7.69
C ALA A 126 -24.41 12.19 8.47
N SER A 127 -23.91 11.74 9.62
CA SER A 127 -22.91 12.49 10.38
C SER A 127 -21.59 11.75 10.34
N ILE A 128 -20.52 12.46 10.01
CA ILE A 128 -19.18 11.90 9.99
C ILE A 128 -18.25 12.69 10.89
N GLN A 129 -17.31 12.00 11.53
CA GLN A 129 -16.23 12.66 12.26
C GLN A 129 -15.02 12.79 11.36
N VAL A 130 -14.52 14.00 11.20
CA VAL A 130 -13.26 14.31 10.51
C VAL A 130 -12.37 15.15 11.41
N VAL A 131 -11.08 15.20 11.09
CA VAL A 131 -10.11 15.98 11.86
C VAL A 131 -9.76 17.23 11.07
N TYR A 132 -9.77 18.36 11.75
CA TYR A 132 -9.39 19.66 11.23
C TYR A 132 -8.09 20.09 11.88
N ASP A 133 -7.07 20.31 11.08
CA ASP A 133 -5.82 20.88 11.53
C ASP A 133 -5.99 22.40 11.68
N ARG A 134 -5.82 22.88 12.92
CA ARG A 134 -5.97 24.29 13.25
C ARG A 134 -4.74 25.13 12.92
N LEU A 135 -3.62 24.50 12.55
CA LEU A 135 -2.45 25.22 12.09
C LEU A 135 -2.58 25.54 10.59
N THR A 136 -2.85 24.56 9.74
CA THR A 136 -3.02 24.81 8.28
C THR A 136 -4.43 25.24 7.88
N GLY A 137 -5.42 25.05 8.75
CA GLY A 137 -6.82 25.36 8.47
C GLY A 137 -7.49 24.38 7.49
N ARG A 138 -7.01 23.13 7.43
CA ARG A 138 -7.46 22.11 6.47
C ARG A 138 -8.05 20.89 7.16
N LEU A 139 -8.97 20.22 6.46
CA LEU A 139 -9.40 18.87 6.82
C LEU A 139 -8.28 17.87 6.52
N THR A 140 -8.09 16.90 7.41
CA THR A 140 -7.02 15.91 7.31
C THR A 140 -7.58 14.48 7.23
N GLY A 141 -6.74 13.56 6.73
CA GLY A 141 -7.01 12.12 6.80
C GLY A 141 -6.79 11.51 8.20
N TRP A 142 -6.42 12.32 9.20
CA TRP A 142 -6.14 11.82 10.53
C TRP A 142 -7.37 11.21 11.18
N ARG A 143 -7.14 10.16 11.95
CA ARG A 143 -8.19 9.51 12.74
C ARG A 143 -8.22 10.08 14.14
N LYS A 144 -9.41 10.22 14.72
CA LYS A 144 -9.59 10.69 16.10
C LYS A 144 -8.76 9.89 17.12
N GLN A 145 -8.56 8.59 16.89
CA GLN A 145 -7.78 7.72 17.78
C GLN A 145 -6.27 8.05 17.78
N ALA A 146 -5.77 8.75 16.75
CA ALA A 146 -4.40 9.24 16.70
C ALA A 146 -4.23 10.58 17.43
N LEU A 147 -5.32 11.23 17.83
CA LEU A 147 -5.28 12.49 18.55
C LEU A 147 -5.14 12.27 20.05
N SER A 148 -4.31 13.12 20.66
CA SER A 148 -4.23 13.27 22.11
C SER A 148 -5.12 14.42 22.57
N ARG A 149 -5.75 14.29 23.74
CA ARG A 149 -6.48 15.42 24.36
C ARG A 149 -5.49 16.44 24.89
N ALA A 150 -5.86 17.72 24.90
CA ALA A 150 -5.03 18.81 25.39
C ALA A 150 -4.51 18.59 26.81
N VAL A 151 -5.31 17.96 27.70
CA VAL A 151 -4.86 17.64 29.07
C VAL A 151 -3.67 16.69 29.04
N VAL A 152 -3.70 15.68 28.17
CA VAL A 152 -2.61 14.70 28.02
C VAL A 152 -1.42 15.34 27.31
N ALA A 153 -1.67 16.11 26.24
CA ALA A 153 -0.62 16.78 25.50
C ALA A 153 0.13 17.84 26.33
N LYS A 154 -0.57 18.57 27.21
CA LYS A 154 0.01 19.56 28.13
C LYS A 154 0.75 18.94 29.31
N ALA A 155 0.38 17.72 29.71
CA ALA A 155 1.04 17.00 30.80
C ALA A 155 2.37 16.35 30.36
N ASP A 156 2.62 16.26 29.05
CA ASP A 156 3.88 15.78 28.49
C ASP A 156 4.87 16.95 28.43
N GLU A 157 5.63 17.15 29.51
CA GLU A 157 6.64 18.23 29.66
C GLU A 157 7.71 18.22 28.54
N GLY A 158 7.84 17.09 27.83
CA GLY A 158 8.74 16.87 26.70
C GLY A 158 8.27 17.46 25.37
N ARG A 159 7.01 17.94 25.25
CA ARG A 159 6.38 18.24 23.96
C ARG A 159 6.05 19.71 23.73
N ILE A 160 6.47 20.24 22.59
CA ILE A 160 6.15 21.60 22.16
C ILE A 160 4.73 21.63 21.58
N LEU A 161 3.84 22.42 22.19
CA LEU A 161 2.49 22.63 21.65
C LEU A 161 2.53 23.75 20.62
N LEU A 162 2.24 23.41 19.36
CA LEU A 162 2.23 24.40 18.30
C LEU A 162 0.98 25.28 18.38
N PRO A 163 1.11 26.60 18.18
CA PRO A 163 -0.03 27.51 18.27
C PRO A 163 -0.96 27.31 17.06
N PRO A 164 -2.29 27.40 17.24
CA PRO A 164 -3.21 27.39 16.10
C PRO A 164 -3.08 28.70 15.31
N ALA A 165 -3.40 28.65 14.01
CA ALA A 165 -3.47 29.84 13.18
C ALA A 165 -4.64 30.76 13.59
N SER A 166 -5.75 30.16 14.02
CA SER A 166 -6.93 30.90 14.48
C SER A 166 -7.52 30.29 15.75
N SER A 167 -8.07 31.15 16.61
CA SER A 167 -8.88 30.79 17.78
C SER A 167 -10.39 30.73 17.49
N ARG A 168 -10.81 31.10 16.26
CA ARG A 168 -12.20 31.08 15.80
C ARG A 168 -12.74 29.65 15.68
N HIS A 169 -14.03 29.46 15.91
CA HIS A 169 -14.68 28.17 15.69
C HIS A 169 -14.72 27.88 14.19
N VAL A 170 -14.61 26.60 13.85
CA VAL A 170 -14.82 26.17 12.47
C VAL A 170 -16.32 26.25 12.22
N GLU A 171 -16.69 27.14 11.30
CA GLU A 171 -18.05 27.35 10.87
C GLU A 171 -18.31 26.63 9.54
N LEU A 172 -19.57 26.54 9.12
CA LEU A 172 -19.93 25.85 7.88
C LEU A 172 -19.25 26.46 6.64
N GLU A 173 -19.02 27.78 6.65
CA GLU A 173 -18.32 28.52 5.59
C GLU A 173 -16.84 28.16 5.44
N ASP A 174 -16.22 27.60 6.49
CA ASP A 174 -14.82 27.16 6.46
C ASP A 174 -14.66 25.78 5.78
N LEU A 175 -15.78 25.11 5.47
CA LEU A 175 -15.78 23.76 4.96
C LEU A 175 -16.32 23.71 3.53
N THR A 176 -15.58 23.01 2.67
CA THR A 176 -16.05 22.70 1.31
C THR A 176 -16.27 21.19 1.14
N VAL A 177 -17.22 20.84 0.27
CA VAL A 177 -17.45 19.44 -0.12
C VAL A 177 -16.17 18.81 -0.70
N GLY A 178 -15.36 19.59 -1.42
CA GLY A 178 -14.08 19.14 -1.98
C GLY A 178 -13.08 18.73 -0.90
N GLN A 179 -12.79 19.61 0.07
CA GLN A 179 -11.88 19.30 1.19
C GLN A 179 -12.35 18.11 2.00
N LEU A 180 -13.66 18.01 2.22
CA LEU A 180 -14.23 16.89 2.96
C LEU A 180 -14.09 15.57 2.18
N THR A 181 -14.39 15.59 0.88
CA THR A 181 -14.24 14.43 0.01
C THR A 181 -12.78 13.96 -0.02
N GLU A 182 -11.83 14.88 -0.11
CA GLU A 182 -10.39 14.59 -0.07
C GLU A 182 -9.99 13.94 1.27
N ALA A 183 -10.43 14.51 2.40
CA ALA A 183 -10.16 13.94 3.72
C ALA A 183 -10.73 12.53 3.91
N LEU A 184 -11.91 12.26 3.34
CA LEU A 184 -12.52 10.92 3.35
C LEU A 184 -11.80 9.93 2.43
N GLN A 185 -11.34 10.38 1.26
CA GLN A 185 -10.54 9.56 0.34
C GLN A 185 -9.21 9.14 0.96
N LEU A 186 -8.53 10.04 1.68
CA LEU A 186 -7.32 9.71 2.44
C LEU A 186 -7.57 8.61 3.48
N ARG A 187 -8.79 8.53 4.01
CA ARG A 187 -9.23 7.46 4.93
C ARG A 187 -9.74 6.20 4.23
N ARG A 188 -9.72 6.17 2.90
CA ARG A 188 -10.29 5.14 2.02
C ARG A 188 -11.79 4.94 2.21
N GLU A 189 -12.50 6.02 2.52
CA GLU A 189 -13.96 6.02 2.67
C GLU A 189 -14.61 6.50 1.38
N THR A 190 -15.44 5.64 0.77
CA THR A 190 -16.13 5.91 -0.49
C THR A 190 -17.52 6.48 -0.23
N VAL A 191 -17.57 7.70 0.29
CA VAL A 191 -18.83 8.41 0.55
C VAL A 191 -18.96 9.55 -0.46
N ARG A 192 -20.03 9.55 -1.27
CA ARG A 192 -20.31 10.67 -2.17
C ARG A 192 -21.09 11.73 -1.40
N VAL A 193 -20.41 12.81 -1.04
CA VAL A 193 -21.00 13.94 -0.33
C VAL A 193 -21.72 14.83 -1.34
N LEU A 194 -23.00 15.09 -1.10
CA LEU A 194 -23.85 16.00 -1.87
C LEU A 194 -23.83 17.41 -1.29
N GLY A 195 -23.71 17.53 0.03
CA GLY A 195 -23.66 18.82 0.71
C GLY A 195 -23.28 18.69 2.19
N ILE A 196 -22.92 19.82 2.78
CA ILE A 196 -22.65 19.97 4.21
C ILE A 196 -23.82 20.73 4.82
N ALA A 197 -24.49 20.13 5.79
CA ALA A 197 -25.67 20.67 6.45
C ALA A 197 -25.34 21.32 7.79
N GLY A 198 -24.28 20.88 8.46
CA GLY A 198 -23.89 21.39 9.77
C GLY A 198 -22.48 20.96 10.16
N VAL A 199 -21.90 21.68 11.11
CA VAL A 199 -20.63 21.32 11.73
C VAL A 199 -20.71 21.57 13.22
N THR A 200 -20.26 20.59 14.01
CA THR A 200 -20.02 20.73 15.43
C THR A 200 -18.54 20.50 15.70
N GLU A 201 -17.87 21.53 16.19
CA GLU A 201 -16.46 21.45 16.53
C GLU A 201 -16.24 20.99 17.98
N ASN A 202 -15.39 19.98 18.15
CA ASN A 202 -14.82 19.64 19.45
C ASN A 202 -13.31 19.88 19.44
N ARG A 203 -12.91 20.94 20.16
CA ARG A 203 -11.53 21.44 20.24
C ARG A 203 -10.69 20.64 21.24
N ASN A 204 -9.47 21.12 21.45
CA ASN A 204 -8.55 20.64 22.49
C ASN A 204 -7.99 19.25 22.17
N TYR A 205 -7.69 19.01 20.90
CA TYR A 205 -6.92 17.86 20.48
C TYR A 205 -5.58 18.30 19.92
N TYR A 206 -4.62 17.40 19.99
CA TYR A 206 -3.33 17.57 19.37
C TYR A 206 -2.93 16.31 18.62
N TYR A 207 -2.39 16.49 17.42
CA TYR A 207 -1.78 15.45 16.62
C TYR A 207 -0.27 15.43 16.87
N ASN A 208 0.34 14.25 16.86
CA ASN A 208 1.77 14.11 17.11
C ASN A 208 2.59 14.55 15.89
N ALA A 209 3.62 15.36 16.10
CA ALA A 209 4.52 15.80 15.04
C ALA A 209 5.94 15.99 15.61
N ILE A 210 6.89 16.31 14.74
CA ILE A 210 8.24 16.69 15.10
C ILE A 210 8.47 18.10 14.55
N LEU A 211 8.85 19.02 15.44
CA LEU A 211 9.23 20.38 15.07
C LEU A 211 10.73 20.38 14.77
N LEU A 212 11.07 20.83 13.57
CA LEU A 212 12.43 20.99 13.10
C LEU A 212 12.76 22.48 13.16
N VAL A 213 13.83 22.85 13.87
CA VAL A 213 14.23 24.25 14.05
C VAL A 213 15.49 24.49 13.25
N TYR A 214 15.42 25.35 12.25
CA TYR A 214 16.52 25.71 11.39
C TYR A 214 17.02 27.12 11.71
N LYS A 215 18.29 27.36 11.44
CA LYS A 215 18.91 28.67 11.50
C LYS A 215 19.53 28.98 10.16
N ASP A 216 19.25 30.17 9.65
CA ASP A 216 19.89 30.67 8.44
C ASP A 216 21.42 30.82 8.67
N ILE A 217 22.22 30.58 7.63
CA ILE A 217 23.69 30.60 7.73
C ILE A 217 24.20 32.04 7.75
N ASP A 218 23.57 32.91 6.97
CA ASP A 218 24.01 34.30 6.77
C ASP A 218 23.38 35.25 7.80
N SER A 219 22.23 34.87 8.36
CA SER A 219 21.48 35.62 9.36
C SER A 219 21.17 34.73 10.56
N ASN A 220 21.13 35.30 11.77
CA ASN A 220 20.69 34.55 12.96
C ASN A 220 19.17 34.28 12.97
N ALA A 221 18.49 34.39 11.82
CA ALA A 221 17.06 34.14 11.69
C ALA A 221 16.76 32.65 11.87
N LEU A 222 15.69 32.37 12.60
CA LEU A 222 15.17 31.02 12.77
C LEU A 222 14.06 30.76 11.76
N ARG A 223 14.02 29.54 11.25
CA ARG A 223 12.97 29.01 10.39
C ARG A 223 12.48 27.68 10.95
N LEU A 224 11.19 27.40 10.81
CA LEU A 224 10.59 26.19 11.36
C LEU A 224 10.18 25.24 10.24
N GLY A 225 10.28 23.95 10.52
CA GLY A 225 9.81 22.85 9.68
C GLY A 225 8.97 21.87 10.49
N VAL A 226 8.07 21.15 9.85
CA VAL A 226 7.26 20.11 10.51
C VAL A 226 7.37 18.78 9.78
N ASP A 227 7.76 17.75 10.54
CA ASP A 227 7.63 16.35 10.15
C ASP A 227 6.38 15.73 10.79
N ILE A 228 5.59 15.05 9.97
CA ILE A 228 4.36 14.37 10.38
C ILE A 228 4.44 12.93 9.86
N ASP A 229 4.43 11.97 10.78
CA ASP A 229 4.57 10.54 10.48
C ASP A 229 5.78 10.20 9.61
N GLY A 230 6.88 10.95 9.77
CA GLY A 230 8.12 10.76 9.03
C GLY A 230 8.14 11.45 7.68
N GLU A 231 7.16 12.29 7.33
CA GLU A 231 7.14 13.07 6.09
C GLU A 231 7.14 14.57 6.36
N TRP A 232 7.91 15.31 5.55
CA TRP A 232 7.99 16.76 5.59
C TRP A 232 6.67 17.41 5.13
N SER A 233 6.24 18.48 5.80
CA SER A 233 4.99 19.15 5.48
C SER A 233 5.14 20.64 5.19
N GLU A 234 5.35 20.98 3.91
CA GLU A 234 5.42 22.37 3.41
C GLU A 234 4.22 23.24 3.82
N ALA A 235 3.03 22.62 3.89
CA ALA A 235 1.80 23.30 4.30
C ALA A 235 1.89 23.81 5.74
N HIS A 236 2.49 23.04 6.65
CA HIS A 236 2.65 23.42 8.05
C HIS A 236 3.80 24.43 8.22
N ASP A 237 4.88 24.32 7.44
CA ASP A 237 5.96 25.31 7.46
C ASP A 237 5.44 26.68 7.05
N THR A 238 4.70 26.72 5.94
CA THR A 238 4.05 27.96 5.46
C THR A 238 3.09 28.51 6.50
N ALA A 239 2.33 27.64 7.18
CA ALA A 239 1.44 28.06 8.25
C ALA A 239 2.18 28.62 9.47
N LEU A 240 3.28 27.99 9.90
CA LEU A 240 4.12 28.47 11.01
C LEU A 240 4.75 29.83 10.69
N ASP A 241 5.26 30.00 9.47
CA ASP A 241 5.80 31.28 8.99
C ASP A 241 4.70 32.35 9.02
N SER A 242 3.50 32.04 8.49
CA SER A 242 2.38 33.00 8.41
C SER A 242 1.90 33.53 9.76
N ILE A 243 2.05 32.74 10.83
CA ILE A 243 1.60 33.12 12.17
C ILE A 243 2.71 33.71 13.04
N GLY A 244 3.94 33.84 12.50
CA GLY A 244 5.12 34.25 13.26
C GLY A 244 5.42 33.28 14.39
N ALA A 245 5.40 31.98 14.10
CA ALA A 245 5.48 30.94 15.13
C ALA A 245 6.77 31.02 15.96
N VAL A 246 7.89 31.46 15.38
CA VAL A 246 9.16 31.68 16.09
C VAL A 246 8.95 32.59 17.30
N ASP A 247 8.34 33.75 17.09
CA ASP A 247 8.06 34.73 18.14
C ASP A 247 7.02 34.20 19.14
N ARG A 248 5.96 33.55 18.64
CA ARG A 248 4.89 33.00 19.51
C ARG A 248 5.38 31.86 20.41
N LEU A 249 6.35 31.08 19.94
CA LEU A 249 6.99 30.02 20.70
C LEU A 249 8.15 30.54 21.57
N GLY A 250 8.50 31.83 21.45
CA GLY A 250 9.61 32.44 22.18
C GLY A 250 10.98 31.88 21.78
N LEU A 251 11.11 31.39 20.55
CA LEU A 251 12.35 30.79 20.06
C LEU A 251 13.33 31.90 19.69
N SER A 252 14.57 31.78 20.18
CA SER A 252 15.67 32.68 19.83
C SER A 252 16.93 31.89 19.56
N ALA A 253 17.72 32.35 18.58
CA ALA A 253 19.06 31.82 18.36
C ALA A 253 20.01 32.48 19.36
N ALA A 254 20.53 31.74 20.33
CA ALA A 254 21.61 32.24 21.17
C ALA A 254 22.84 32.60 20.29
N PRO A 255 23.58 33.68 20.61
CA PRO A 255 24.85 33.98 19.95
C PRO A 255 25.80 32.78 20.05
N ALA A 256 26.60 32.54 19.01
CA ALA A 256 27.50 31.39 18.94
C ALA A 256 28.50 31.31 20.12
N ASP A 257 28.82 32.46 20.73
CA ASP A 257 29.79 32.59 21.82
C ASP A 257 29.18 32.60 23.22
N SER A 258 27.86 32.41 23.36
CA SER A 258 27.25 32.26 24.69
C SER A 258 27.66 30.90 25.26
N PRO A 259 28.34 30.84 26.42
CA PRO A 259 28.60 29.57 27.07
C PRO A 259 27.26 28.87 27.30
N TYR A 260 27.14 27.65 26.80
CA TYR A 260 25.99 26.79 27.07
C TYR A 260 26.01 26.48 28.56
N GLU A 261 25.14 27.14 29.33
CA GLU A 261 24.82 26.66 30.67
C GLU A 261 23.87 25.47 30.50
N PRO A 262 24.31 24.23 30.79
CA PRO A 262 23.40 23.10 30.79
C PRO A 262 22.27 23.42 31.77
N VAL A 263 21.03 23.37 31.28
CA VAL A 263 19.87 23.38 32.16
C VAL A 263 20.09 22.24 33.15
N PRO A 264 20.19 22.51 34.46
CA PRO A 264 20.51 21.49 35.44
C PRO A 264 19.47 20.38 35.32
N ASP A 265 19.96 19.14 35.21
CA ASP A 265 19.18 17.91 35.04
C ASP A 265 17.86 17.95 35.83
N SER A 266 16.79 18.38 35.17
CA SER A 266 15.46 17.95 35.51
C SER A 266 15.31 16.60 34.83
N ASP A 267 15.18 15.53 35.60
CA ASP A 267 14.97 14.10 35.27
C ASP A 267 13.97 13.78 34.13
N THR A 268 14.08 14.41 32.97
CA THR A 268 13.30 14.20 31.74
C THR A 268 14.19 13.55 30.69
N THR A 269 15.00 12.61 31.15
CA THR A 269 15.79 11.68 30.33
C THR A 269 14.87 10.79 29.49
N GLY A 270 14.91 10.97 28.16
CA GLY A 270 14.54 9.89 27.25
C GLY A 270 14.08 10.27 25.84
N THR A 271 13.70 11.53 25.60
CA THR A 271 12.93 11.83 24.37
C THR A 271 13.41 12.98 23.52
N ARG A 272 14.36 13.84 23.94
CA ARG A 272 14.84 14.99 23.14
C ARG A 272 16.25 14.75 22.62
N LEU A 273 16.66 15.47 21.57
CA LEU A 273 18.04 15.51 21.08
C LEU A 273 18.68 16.84 21.47
N SER A 274 19.89 16.82 22.02
CA SER A 274 20.63 18.05 22.30
C SER A 274 21.10 18.73 21.01
N ARG A 275 21.40 20.03 21.07
CA ARG A 275 21.98 20.77 19.93
C ARG A 275 23.28 20.13 19.45
N GLU A 276 24.14 19.70 20.37
CA GLU A 276 25.40 19.02 20.06
C GLU A 276 25.15 17.66 19.40
N GLU A 277 24.09 16.94 19.79
CA GLU A 277 23.70 15.67 19.18
C GLU A 277 23.12 15.86 17.79
N VAL A 278 22.30 16.89 17.56
CA VAL A 278 21.79 17.22 16.22
C VAL A 278 22.92 17.65 15.30
N ILE A 279 23.82 18.51 15.79
CA ILE A 279 25.03 18.91 15.05
C ILE A 279 25.94 17.70 14.85
N ALA A 280 26.11 16.81 15.81
CA ALA A 280 26.93 15.60 15.65
C ALA A 280 26.30 14.57 14.72
N ILE A 281 24.96 14.47 14.66
CA ILE A 281 24.24 13.64 13.70
C ILE A 281 24.40 14.22 12.29
N GLN A 282 24.29 15.54 12.14
CA GLN A 282 24.55 16.24 10.88
C GLN A 282 26.00 16.13 10.46
N LYS A 283 26.91 16.29 11.42
CA LYS A 283 28.35 16.21 11.23
C LYS A 283 28.75 14.78 10.94
N ALA A 284 28.14 13.76 11.55
CA ALA A 284 28.32 12.37 11.19
C ALA A 284 27.75 12.07 9.80
N PHE A 285 26.62 12.70 9.42
CA PHE A 285 26.10 12.61 8.05
C PHE A 285 27.06 13.28 7.04
N THR A 286 27.64 14.43 7.39
CA THR A 286 28.64 15.12 6.57
C THR A 286 30.04 14.53 6.69
N GLU A 287 30.40 13.79 7.74
CA GLU A 287 31.70 13.11 7.99
C GLU A 287 31.71 11.68 7.43
N GLU A 288 30.57 10.98 7.45
CA GLU A 288 30.35 9.79 6.63
C GLU A 288 30.38 10.15 5.13
N GLU A 289 29.99 11.39 4.74
CA GLU A 289 30.19 11.92 3.39
C GLU A 289 31.61 12.51 3.14
N THR A 290 32.33 13.01 4.15
CA THR A 290 33.65 13.67 3.97
C THR A 290 34.86 12.78 4.27
N GLY A 291 34.67 11.56 4.79
CA GLY A 291 35.77 10.62 5.07
C GLY A 291 36.30 9.84 3.87
N ALA A 292 35.58 9.78 2.76
CA ALA A 292 36.04 9.08 1.54
C ALA A 292 35.42 9.54 0.21
N ASP A 293 34.28 10.25 0.23
CA ASP A 293 33.46 10.48 -0.98
C ASP A 293 33.26 11.95 -1.39
N SER A 294 33.66 12.93 -0.57
CA SER A 294 33.42 14.36 -0.83
C SER A 294 34.19 14.94 -2.04
N ALA A 295 35.29 14.32 -2.48
CA ALA A 295 36.00 14.75 -3.70
C ALA A 295 35.34 14.27 -5.02
N ALA A 296 34.30 13.44 -4.93
CA ALA A 296 33.57 12.91 -6.09
C ALA A 296 32.25 13.66 -6.35
N LEU A 297 31.54 14.12 -5.31
CA LEU A 297 30.19 14.71 -5.48
C LEU A 297 30.16 16.10 -6.14
N ASP A 298 31.21 16.91 -6.03
CA ASP A 298 31.30 18.20 -6.75
C ASP A 298 31.44 18.04 -8.28
N ARG A 299 31.62 16.80 -8.77
CA ARG A 299 31.62 16.48 -10.22
C ARG A 299 30.28 15.96 -10.72
N ALA A 300 29.34 15.63 -9.84
CA ALA A 300 28.06 15.04 -10.18
C ALA A 300 26.98 16.10 -10.43
N GLN A 301 26.68 16.40 -11.70
CA GLN A 301 25.52 17.23 -12.03
C GLN A 301 24.23 16.42 -11.74
N ILE A 302 23.68 16.55 -10.53
CA ILE A 302 22.38 16.00 -10.17
C ILE A 302 21.30 16.96 -10.66
N ARG A 303 20.37 16.45 -11.47
CA ARG A 303 19.30 17.22 -12.11
C ARG A 303 17.96 16.48 -12.01
N TRP A 304 16.91 17.22 -11.69
CA TRP A 304 15.54 16.70 -11.73
C TRP A 304 15.03 16.55 -13.18
N LEU A 305 14.35 15.43 -13.46
CA LEU A 305 13.78 15.10 -14.76
C LEU A 305 12.25 15.09 -14.73
N GLY A 306 11.63 15.88 -15.60
CA GLY A 306 10.19 15.84 -15.82
C GLY A 306 9.74 14.66 -16.70
N VAL A 307 8.44 14.34 -16.64
CA VAL A 307 7.77 13.25 -17.38
C VAL A 307 8.23 13.10 -18.84
N TYR A 308 8.37 14.22 -19.56
CA TYR A 308 8.61 14.23 -21.01
C TYR A 308 10.08 14.13 -21.41
N GLU A 309 11.00 14.20 -20.46
CA GLU A 309 12.44 14.13 -20.71
C GLU A 309 12.94 12.68 -20.71
N HIS A 310 12.26 11.78 -19.99
CA HIS A 310 12.64 10.36 -19.86
C HIS A 310 12.81 9.66 -21.23
N PRO A 311 11.88 9.78 -22.21
CA PRO A 311 12.07 9.14 -23.50
C PRO A 311 13.34 9.58 -24.24
N GLN A 312 13.80 10.82 -24.03
CA GLN A 312 15.02 11.35 -24.67
C GLN A 312 16.27 10.70 -24.06
N TRP A 313 16.30 10.51 -22.74
CA TRP A 313 17.40 9.84 -22.05
C TRP A 313 17.48 8.33 -22.34
N LEU A 314 16.36 7.67 -22.56
CA LEU A 314 16.36 6.29 -23.06
C LEU A 314 16.93 6.21 -24.47
N ASP A 315 16.59 7.17 -25.33
CA ASP A 315 17.12 7.26 -26.69
C ASP A 315 18.63 7.53 -26.72
N ASP A 316 19.08 8.43 -25.85
CA ASP A 316 20.49 8.74 -25.62
C ASP A 316 21.25 7.48 -25.16
N ALA A 317 20.75 6.79 -24.14
CA ALA A 317 21.39 5.58 -23.61
C ALA A 317 21.57 4.49 -24.67
N LEU A 318 20.58 4.30 -25.55
CA LEU A 318 20.63 3.31 -26.63
C LEU A 318 21.58 3.69 -27.76
N THR A 319 21.93 4.97 -27.87
CA THR A 319 22.75 5.50 -28.97
C THR A 319 24.19 5.73 -28.54
N ASN A 320 24.39 6.22 -27.31
CA ASN A 320 25.64 6.83 -26.86
C ASN A 320 26.36 6.03 -25.78
N SER A 321 25.75 4.98 -25.20
CA SER A 321 26.46 4.09 -24.28
C SER A 321 27.61 3.37 -25.01
N LYS A 322 28.79 3.37 -24.42
CA LYS A 322 30.03 2.78 -24.99
C LYS A 322 30.50 1.57 -24.21
N ARG A 323 30.43 1.60 -22.87
CA ARG A 323 30.83 0.47 -22.02
C ARG A 323 29.64 -0.37 -21.60
N ARG A 324 28.56 0.25 -21.13
CA ARG A 324 27.43 -0.49 -20.58
C ARG A 324 26.10 0.26 -20.62
N LEU A 325 25.03 -0.51 -20.57
CA LEU A 325 23.67 -0.03 -20.38
C LEU A 325 22.93 -0.99 -19.44
N LEU A 326 22.33 -0.45 -18.39
CA LEU A 326 21.43 -1.17 -17.50
C LEU A 326 20.04 -0.55 -17.55
N ILE A 327 19.03 -1.38 -17.77
CA ILE A 327 17.62 -0.97 -17.70
C ILE A 327 16.91 -1.87 -16.69
N ILE A 328 16.19 -1.27 -15.74
CA ILE A 328 15.28 -1.98 -14.85
C ILE A 328 13.89 -1.46 -15.11
N SER A 329 12.96 -2.35 -15.46
CA SER A 329 11.57 -1.98 -15.71
C SER A 329 10.63 -3.11 -15.31
N PRO A 330 9.54 -2.85 -14.56
CA PRO A 330 8.64 -3.90 -14.09
C PRO A 330 7.97 -4.67 -15.24
N TRP A 331 7.63 -3.96 -16.33
CA TRP A 331 6.92 -4.51 -17.47
C TRP A 331 7.58 -4.11 -18.79
N ILE A 332 7.43 -4.96 -19.79
CA ILE A 332 7.94 -4.75 -21.15
C ILE A 332 6.76 -4.74 -22.11
N THR A 333 6.60 -3.70 -22.93
CA THR A 333 5.47 -3.63 -23.88
C THR A 333 5.91 -3.18 -25.27
N ARG A 334 5.14 -3.55 -26.30
CA ARG A 334 5.33 -3.07 -27.68
C ARG A 334 5.14 -1.57 -27.89
N SER A 335 4.62 -0.86 -26.88
CA SER A 335 4.51 0.60 -26.96
C SER A 335 5.88 1.27 -27.00
N VAL A 336 6.90 0.67 -26.36
CA VAL A 336 8.29 1.16 -26.36
C VAL A 336 9.21 0.20 -27.10
N VAL A 337 9.14 -1.10 -26.78
CA VAL A 337 10.01 -2.14 -27.34
C VAL A 337 9.47 -2.60 -28.68
N THR A 338 9.78 -1.82 -29.72
CA THR A 338 9.45 -2.13 -31.12
C THR A 338 10.58 -2.90 -31.80
N ALA A 339 10.32 -3.54 -32.95
CA ALA A 339 11.38 -4.20 -33.73
C ALA A 339 12.54 -3.25 -34.11
N ARG A 340 12.26 -1.95 -34.33
CA ARG A 340 13.30 -0.93 -34.54
C ARG A 340 14.14 -0.69 -33.28
N TRP A 341 13.50 -0.68 -32.12
CA TRP A 341 14.14 -0.51 -30.83
C TRP A 341 15.08 -1.68 -30.52
N VAL A 342 14.62 -2.92 -30.71
CA VAL A 342 15.43 -4.14 -30.50
C VAL A 342 16.68 -4.15 -31.38
N ARG A 343 16.57 -3.76 -32.67
CA ARG A 343 17.74 -3.64 -33.56
C ARG A 343 18.78 -2.64 -33.07
N ARG A 344 18.35 -1.52 -32.46
CA ARG A 344 19.27 -0.54 -31.86
C ARG A 344 19.98 -1.11 -30.63
N LEU A 345 19.23 -1.83 -29.79
CA LEU A 345 19.80 -2.53 -28.63
C LEU A 345 20.84 -3.57 -29.07
N GLU A 346 20.53 -4.38 -30.09
CA GLU A 346 21.48 -5.35 -30.66
C GLU A 346 22.74 -4.68 -31.19
N GLN A 347 22.58 -3.56 -31.91
CA GLN A 347 23.71 -2.79 -32.43
C GLN A 347 24.59 -2.27 -31.29
N LEU A 348 24.00 -1.72 -30.24
CA LEU A 348 24.71 -1.27 -29.04
C LEU A 348 25.46 -2.44 -28.35
N SER A 349 24.81 -3.61 -28.25
CA SER A 349 25.37 -4.80 -27.60
C SER A 349 26.61 -5.38 -28.30
N ARG A 350 26.96 -4.90 -29.51
CA ARG A 350 28.22 -5.25 -30.17
C ARG A 350 29.43 -4.60 -29.49
N THR A 351 29.22 -3.46 -28.84
CA THR A 351 30.30 -2.65 -28.25
C THR A 351 30.17 -2.47 -26.75
N ALA A 352 28.95 -2.49 -26.20
CA ALA A 352 28.66 -2.27 -24.79
C ALA A 352 27.97 -3.49 -24.14
N ASP A 353 28.17 -3.67 -22.83
CA ASP A 353 27.46 -4.66 -22.02
C ASP A 353 26.06 -4.15 -21.64
N VAL A 354 25.03 -4.84 -22.11
CA VAL A 354 23.64 -4.45 -21.92
C VAL A 354 22.92 -5.46 -21.03
N THR A 355 22.33 -4.99 -19.94
CA THR A 355 21.53 -5.84 -19.04
C THR A 355 20.15 -5.22 -18.85
N ILE A 356 19.09 -6.02 -19.00
CA ILE A 356 17.72 -5.62 -18.72
C ILE A 356 17.15 -6.50 -17.62
N PHE A 357 16.75 -5.92 -16.49
CA PHE A 357 15.98 -6.61 -15.45
C PHE A 357 14.50 -6.30 -15.56
N TRP A 358 13.67 -7.33 -15.46
CA TRP A 358 12.22 -7.20 -15.50
C TRP A 358 11.51 -8.25 -14.63
N GLY A 359 10.24 -8.02 -14.33
CA GLY A 359 9.40 -8.96 -13.59
C GLY A 359 8.62 -8.29 -12.47
N PHE A 360 7.28 -8.35 -12.54
CA PHE A 360 6.42 -7.82 -11.50
C PHE A 360 5.09 -8.57 -11.46
N GLY A 361 4.76 -9.15 -10.30
CA GLY A 361 3.54 -9.93 -10.10
C GLY A 361 3.44 -11.14 -11.04
N ASP A 362 2.26 -11.36 -11.63
CA ASP A 362 2.00 -12.41 -12.62
C ASP A 362 2.56 -12.11 -14.02
N ASN A 363 3.08 -10.90 -14.24
CA ASN A 363 3.54 -10.38 -15.54
C ASN A 363 2.43 -10.21 -16.60
N GLU A 364 1.15 -10.09 -16.20
CA GLU A 364 0.01 -9.90 -17.14
C GLU A 364 0.17 -8.69 -18.06
N LYS A 365 0.92 -7.67 -17.64
CA LYS A 365 1.14 -6.43 -18.40
C LYS A 365 2.32 -6.50 -19.38
N THR A 366 3.09 -7.58 -19.38
CA THR A 366 4.22 -7.76 -20.28
C THR A 366 3.77 -8.36 -21.62
N ASP A 367 4.14 -7.73 -22.73
CA ASP A 367 3.88 -8.21 -24.09
C ASP A 367 4.84 -9.36 -24.43
N THR A 368 4.28 -10.55 -24.68
CA THR A 368 5.06 -11.77 -24.94
C THR A 368 5.91 -11.66 -26.19
N ASN A 369 5.41 -11.04 -27.25
CA ASN A 369 6.17 -10.94 -28.50
C ASN A 369 7.33 -9.94 -28.37
N ALA A 370 7.14 -8.84 -27.62
CA ALA A 370 8.24 -7.92 -27.33
C ALA A 370 9.34 -8.59 -26.50
N LEU A 371 8.95 -9.44 -25.54
CA LEU A 371 9.87 -10.21 -24.73
C LEU A 371 10.63 -11.26 -25.57
N GLU A 372 9.94 -11.98 -26.45
CA GLU A 372 10.55 -12.94 -27.37
C GLU A 372 11.58 -12.28 -28.29
N ASP A 373 11.26 -11.11 -28.86
CA ASP A 373 12.20 -10.35 -29.70
C ASP A 373 13.50 -10.00 -28.92
N LEU A 374 13.38 -9.63 -27.63
CA LEU A 374 14.53 -9.35 -26.76
C LEU A 374 15.31 -10.61 -26.41
N HIS A 375 14.63 -11.72 -26.12
CA HIS A 375 15.28 -13.00 -25.84
C HIS A 375 16.08 -13.50 -27.04
N GLU A 376 15.51 -13.39 -28.23
CA GLU A 376 16.19 -13.76 -29.47
C GLU A 376 17.41 -12.88 -29.74
N ALA A 377 17.30 -11.57 -29.47
CA ALA A 377 18.44 -10.66 -29.52
C ALA A 377 19.55 -11.04 -28.52
N ALA A 378 19.17 -11.39 -27.29
CA ALA A 378 20.11 -11.75 -26.23
C ALA A 378 20.84 -13.07 -26.52
N LYS A 379 20.16 -14.06 -27.11
CA LYS A 379 20.78 -15.33 -27.52
C LYS A 379 21.84 -15.14 -28.61
N ARG A 380 21.68 -14.13 -29.48
CA ARG A 380 22.63 -13.82 -30.57
C ARG A 380 23.82 -12.96 -30.12
N SER A 381 23.79 -12.43 -28.90
CA SER A 381 24.79 -11.49 -28.41
C SER A 381 25.57 -12.07 -27.23
N THR A 382 26.87 -11.76 -27.20
CA THR A 382 27.76 -12.16 -26.10
C THR A 382 27.80 -11.13 -24.96
N ARG A 383 27.07 -10.02 -25.12
CA ARG A 383 27.07 -8.87 -24.20
C ARG A 383 25.67 -8.33 -23.91
N LEU A 384 24.63 -9.10 -24.20
CA LEU A 384 23.24 -8.75 -23.87
C LEU A 384 22.66 -9.82 -22.96
N ALA A 385 22.11 -9.39 -21.83
CA ALA A 385 21.38 -10.24 -20.89
C ALA A 385 19.99 -9.65 -20.59
N ILE A 386 18.96 -10.50 -20.69
CA ILE A 386 17.60 -10.22 -20.24
C ILE A 386 17.35 -11.12 -19.03
N VAL A 387 17.07 -10.51 -17.88
CA VAL A 387 17.01 -11.20 -16.60
C VAL A 387 15.64 -10.99 -15.97
N LYS A 388 14.94 -12.09 -15.71
CA LYS A 388 13.70 -12.07 -14.94
C LYS A 388 14.01 -12.15 -13.46
N VAL A 389 13.40 -11.28 -12.67
CA VAL A 389 13.46 -11.30 -11.20
C VAL A 389 12.04 -11.47 -10.63
N GLU A 390 11.95 -11.92 -9.38
CA GLU A 390 10.67 -12.27 -8.73
C GLU A 390 9.72 -11.09 -8.59
N ASP A 391 10.25 -9.94 -8.17
CA ASP A 391 9.47 -8.71 -8.01
C ASP A 391 10.43 -7.51 -8.06
N THR A 392 10.46 -6.80 -9.20
CA THR A 392 11.13 -5.51 -9.34
C THR A 392 10.14 -4.38 -9.59
N HIS A 393 9.97 -3.56 -8.57
CA HIS A 393 9.30 -2.26 -8.69
C HIS A 393 10.24 -1.13 -9.13
N ALA A 394 11.55 -1.40 -9.22
CA ALA A 394 12.56 -0.42 -9.55
C ALA A 394 12.44 0.00 -11.02
N LYS A 395 12.70 1.29 -11.28
CA LYS A 395 12.66 1.87 -12.63
C LYS A 395 13.91 2.71 -12.79
N VAL A 396 14.92 2.08 -13.35
CA VAL A 396 16.29 2.59 -13.32
C VAL A 396 16.87 2.50 -14.72
N LEU A 397 17.60 3.53 -15.12
CA LEU A 397 18.43 3.55 -16.32
C LEU A 397 19.84 3.91 -15.90
N VAL A 398 20.85 3.08 -16.23
CA VAL A 398 22.25 3.41 -15.98
C VAL A 398 23.01 3.30 -17.29
N SER A 399 23.78 4.33 -17.63
CA SER A 399 24.72 4.35 -18.75
C SER A 399 26.15 4.45 -18.21
N ASP A 400 27.10 4.87 -19.05
CA ASP A 400 28.50 4.97 -18.70
C ASP A 400 28.76 6.07 -17.66
N THR A 401 28.18 7.25 -17.89
CA THR A 401 28.51 8.48 -17.13
C THR A 401 27.33 9.01 -16.33
N TYR A 402 26.19 8.32 -16.34
CA TYR A 402 25.00 8.76 -15.62
C TYR A 402 24.12 7.59 -15.19
N TYR A 403 23.30 7.84 -14.17
CA TYR A 403 22.16 6.99 -13.85
C TYR A 403 20.90 7.84 -13.60
N ILE A 404 19.75 7.23 -13.80
CA ILE A 404 18.44 7.82 -13.58
C ILE A 404 17.60 6.87 -12.74
N LYS A 405 17.04 7.38 -11.64
CA LYS A 405 16.04 6.68 -10.81
C LYS A 405 14.72 7.43 -10.91
N THR A 406 13.62 6.73 -11.18
CA THR A 406 12.35 7.41 -11.54
C THR A 406 11.11 6.60 -11.14
N SER A 407 9.92 7.22 -11.16
CA SER A 407 8.62 6.54 -11.22
C SER A 407 8.20 6.12 -12.64
N PHE A 408 8.89 6.61 -13.68
CA PHE A 408 8.62 6.35 -15.11
C PHE A 408 8.95 4.91 -15.54
N ASN A 409 8.00 4.21 -16.15
CA ASN A 409 8.22 2.84 -16.63
C ASN A 409 8.95 2.80 -17.98
N TRP A 410 10.28 2.66 -17.95
CA TRP A 410 11.17 2.71 -19.12
C TRP A 410 10.75 1.87 -20.32
N LEU A 411 10.26 0.65 -20.13
CA LEU A 411 9.93 -0.28 -21.23
C LEU A 411 8.42 -0.47 -21.45
N SER A 412 7.57 0.23 -20.69
CA SER A 412 6.10 0.11 -20.81
C SER A 412 5.33 1.42 -20.96
N PHE A 413 5.99 2.56 -20.85
CA PHE A 413 5.36 3.88 -20.98
C PHE A 413 6.12 4.78 -21.96
N ARG A 414 5.40 5.38 -22.93
CA ARG A 414 5.99 6.22 -23.98
C ARG A 414 6.22 7.69 -23.59
N GLY A 415 5.60 8.16 -22.51
CA GLY A 415 5.61 9.60 -22.15
C GLY A 415 4.84 10.49 -23.16
N ASP A 416 3.76 9.98 -23.76
CA ASP A 416 3.00 10.70 -24.80
C ASP A 416 2.22 11.90 -24.22
N ARG A 417 2.45 13.10 -24.76
CA ARG A 417 1.78 14.37 -24.40
C ARG A 417 0.28 14.39 -24.70
N SER A 418 -0.22 13.48 -25.55
CA SER A 418 -1.61 13.43 -26.00
C SER A 418 -2.52 12.49 -25.19
N ARG A 419 -1.96 11.75 -24.21
CA ARG A 419 -2.72 10.87 -23.30
C ARG A 419 -2.99 11.55 -21.95
N ARG A 420 -3.90 10.98 -21.14
CA ARG A 420 -4.16 11.46 -19.76
C ARG A 420 -2.83 11.63 -19.02
N TYR A 421 -2.61 12.84 -18.50
CA TYR A 421 -1.43 13.20 -17.73
C TYR A 421 -1.17 12.20 -16.59
N ARG A 422 0.09 11.78 -16.45
CA ARG A 422 0.58 10.97 -15.33
C ARG A 422 1.79 11.69 -14.75
N GLN A 423 1.79 11.94 -13.44
CA GLN A 423 2.95 12.50 -12.74
C GLN A 423 4.00 11.40 -12.61
N GLU A 424 5.06 11.52 -13.41
CA GLU A 424 6.25 10.68 -13.42
C GLU A 424 7.47 11.59 -13.20
N GLU A 425 8.29 11.29 -12.20
CA GLU A 425 9.40 12.14 -11.75
C GLU A 425 10.67 11.30 -11.67
N GLY A 426 11.85 11.90 -11.90
CA GLY A 426 13.10 11.18 -11.79
C GLY A 426 14.30 12.05 -11.44
N ASP A 427 15.30 11.42 -10.84
CA ASP A 427 16.59 12.04 -10.51
C ASP A 427 17.62 11.55 -11.52
N LEU A 428 18.18 12.46 -12.31
CA LEU A 428 19.35 12.23 -13.16
C LEU A 428 20.60 12.60 -12.37
N VAL A 429 21.57 11.69 -12.34
CA VAL A 429 22.88 11.92 -11.76
C VAL A 429 23.93 11.70 -12.82
N GLN A 430 24.59 12.77 -13.28
CA GLN A 430 25.65 12.70 -14.27
C GLN A 430 27.02 12.68 -13.58
N ASP A 431 27.40 11.51 -13.11
CA ASP A 431 28.72 11.23 -12.56
C ASP A 431 29.12 9.78 -12.86
N GLN A 432 30.36 9.61 -13.32
CA GLN A 432 30.84 8.30 -13.74
C GLN A 432 31.07 7.35 -12.57
N GLU A 433 31.61 7.82 -11.45
CA GLU A 433 31.89 6.97 -10.28
C GLU A 433 30.58 6.57 -9.59
N LEU A 434 29.61 7.48 -9.49
CA LEU A 434 28.29 7.17 -8.98
C LEU A 434 27.52 6.22 -9.93
N ALA A 435 27.60 6.44 -11.24
CA ALA A 435 27.03 5.50 -12.22
C ALA A 435 27.68 4.11 -12.12
N ASP A 436 29.01 4.03 -11.93
CA ASP A 436 29.74 2.79 -11.67
C ASP A 436 29.21 2.08 -10.42
N ARG A 437 29.09 2.82 -9.29
CA ARG A 437 28.57 2.28 -8.03
C ARG A 437 27.13 1.80 -8.14
N GLN A 438 26.25 2.59 -8.75
CA GLN A 438 24.84 2.20 -8.92
C GLN A 438 24.69 1.00 -9.86
N TYR A 439 25.44 0.96 -10.96
CA TYR A 439 25.48 -0.20 -11.85
C TYR A 439 25.88 -1.46 -11.08
N ASP A 440 26.99 -1.41 -10.34
CA ASP A 440 27.48 -2.52 -9.54
C ASP A 440 26.46 -3.00 -8.49
N ARG A 441 25.85 -2.05 -7.78
CA ARG A 441 24.82 -2.33 -6.78
C ARG A 441 23.63 -3.05 -7.40
N TYR A 442 23.02 -2.46 -8.43
CA TYR A 442 21.83 -3.03 -9.05
C TYR A 442 22.11 -4.36 -9.74
N MET A 443 23.26 -4.53 -10.39
CA MET A 443 23.67 -5.81 -10.95
C MET A 443 23.82 -6.86 -9.85
N THR A 444 24.47 -6.54 -8.73
CA THR A 444 24.68 -7.49 -7.63
C THR A 444 23.36 -7.91 -6.98
N GLU A 445 22.52 -6.94 -6.62
CA GLU A 445 21.23 -7.17 -5.96
C GLU A 445 20.27 -7.98 -6.85
N ASN A 446 20.15 -7.62 -8.13
CA ASN A 446 19.19 -8.27 -9.02
C ASN A 446 19.70 -9.61 -9.57
N CYS A 447 21.00 -9.77 -9.84
CA CYS A 447 21.55 -11.08 -10.21
C CYS A 447 21.39 -12.10 -9.05
N GLY A 448 21.52 -11.68 -7.79
CA GLY A 448 21.25 -12.55 -6.64
C GLY A 448 19.79 -13.00 -6.52
N ARG A 449 18.87 -12.27 -7.15
CA ARG A 449 17.42 -12.55 -7.18
C ARG A 449 16.93 -13.04 -8.55
N ALA A 450 17.85 -13.32 -9.48
CA ALA A 450 17.51 -13.75 -10.82
C ALA A 450 16.78 -15.11 -10.78
N MET A 451 15.62 -15.16 -11.44
CA MET A 451 14.86 -16.39 -11.66
C MET A 451 15.20 -17.03 -13.01
N GLU A 452 15.42 -16.18 -14.01
CA GLU A 452 15.74 -16.59 -15.38
C GLU A 452 16.75 -15.60 -15.96
N VAL A 453 17.76 -16.12 -16.66
CA VAL A 453 18.74 -15.32 -17.39
C VAL A 453 18.78 -15.81 -18.83
N VAL A 454 18.45 -14.93 -19.77
CA VAL A 454 18.56 -15.19 -21.21
C VAL A 454 19.66 -14.30 -21.78
N GLY A 455 20.66 -14.92 -22.41
CA GLY A 455 21.84 -14.24 -22.93
C GLY A 455 23.04 -14.31 -21.98
N THR A 456 23.95 -13.35 -22.09
CA THR A 456 25.26 -13.40 -21.43
C THR A 456 25.45 -12.21 -20.49
N LEU A 457 25.54 -12.47 -19.19
CA LEU A 457 25.87 -11.45 -18.19
C LEU A 457 27.37 -11.08 -18.24
N PRO A 458 27.75 -9.86 -17.79
CA PRO A 458 29.14 -9.52 -17.58
C PRO A 458 29.80 -10.48 -16.59
N GLU A 459 31.06 -10.84 -16.87
CA GLU A 459 31.80 -11.90 -16.17
C GLU A 459 31.76 -11.77 -14.65
N LYS A 460 31.91 -10.53 -14.15
CA LYS A 460 31.88 -10.17 -12.72
C LYS A 460 30.63 -10.69 -11.99
N TYR A 461 29.45 -10.71 -12.63
CA TYR A 461 28.19 -11.03 -11.95
C TYR A 461 27.65 -12.44 -12.26
N ARG A 462 28.25 -13.17 -13.21
CA ARG A 462 27.86 -14.56 -13.52
C ARG A 462 27.84 -15.48 -12.29
N PRO A 463 28.80 -15.41 -11.34
CA PRO A 463 28.79 -16.27 -10.16
C PRO A 463 27.59 -16.05 -9.24
N LEU A 464 27.02 -14.84 -9.21
CA LEU A 464 25.91 -14.49 -8.31
C LEU A 464 24.61 -15.21 -8.67
N VAL A 465 24.42 -15.51 -9.96
CA VAL A 465 23.30 -16.31 -10.45
C VAL A 465 23.56 -17.81 -10.18
N ALA A 466 24.82 -18.24 -10.33
CA ALA A 466 25.23 -19.62 -10.16
C ALA A 466 25.21 -20.11 -8.69
N ALA A 467 25.33 -19.20 -7.71
CA ALA A 467 25.29 -19.53 -6.27
C ALA A 467 23.96 -20.13 -5.80
N ARG A 468 22.88 -20.02 -6.59
CA ARG A 468 21.62 -20.77 -6.39
C ARG A 468 21.57 -22.13 -7.10
N GLY A 469 22.47 -22.38 -8.05
CA GLY A 469 22.58 -23.65 -8.79
C GLY A 469 23.28 -24.78 -8.02
N THR A 470 23.99 -24.47 -6.93
CA THR A 470 24.72 -25.45 -6.09
C THR A 470 23.94 -25.88 -4.83
N ALA A 471 22.71 -25.39 -4.65
CA ALA A 471 21.75 -25.94 -3.69
C ALA A 471 20.59 -26.64 -4.43
N GLY A 472 20.96 -27.62 -5.28
CA GLY A 472 20.00 -28.48 -5.96
C GLY A 472 20.38 -28.83 -7.39
N ARG A 473 21.27 -29.82 -7.54
CA ARG A 473 21.26 -30.91 -8.56
C ARG A 473 22.65 -31.51 -8.71
N ASP A 474 22.94 -32.53 -7.92
CA ASP A 474 23.79 -33.63 -8.39
C ASP A 474 22.89 -34.64 -9.09
N ALA A 475 23.20 -34.90 -10.37
CA ALA A 475 22.57 -35.93 -11.17
C ALA A 475 23.65 -36.81 -11.82
N SER A 476 23.64 -38.08 -11.44
CA SER A 476 23.91 -39.29 -12.25
C SER A 476 23.95 -40.46 -11.24
N THR A 477 23.30 -41.60 -11.45
CA THR A 477 23.50 -42.53 -12.57
C THR A 477 22.34 -43.51 -12.75
N VAL A 478 21.95 -43.65 -14.01
CA VAL A 478 21.43 -44.79 -14.79
C VAL A 478 21.25 -46.17 -14.08
N HIS A 479 20.12 -46.81 -14.41
CA HIS A 479 19.70 -48.20 -14.11
C HIS A 479 20.72 -49.31 -14.48
N PRO A 480 20.62 -50.51 -13.86
CA PRO A 480 19.97 -51.59 -14.60
C PRO A 480 19.12 -52.58 -13.75
N ASN A 481 18.09 -53.12 -14.41
CA ASN A 481 17.48 -54.46 -14.35
C ASN A 481 17.22 -55.25 -13.05
N ALA A 482 15.98 -55.76 -13.02
CA ALA A 482 15.57 -57.15 -12.76
C ALA A 482 15.54 -57.74 -11.32
N SER A 483 14.31 -58.05 -10.90
CA SER A 483 13.81 -59.28 -10.26
C SER A 483 14.47 -59.91 -9.01
N ALA A 484 13.56 -60.27 -8.10
CA ALA A 484 13.49 -61.51 -7.32
C ALA A 484 14.21 -61.62 -5.95
N GLY A 485 13.54 -62.36 -5.05
CA GLY A 485 14.09 -63.01 -3.85
C GLY A 485 13.85 -62.25 -2.54
N GLN A 486 12.77 -62.50 -1.81
CA GLN A 486 12.58 -63.58 -0.82
C GLN A 486 13.30 -63.40 0.54
N SER A 487 12.48 -63.53 1.59
CA SER A 487 12.73 -64.17 2.89
C SER A 487 13.74 -63.50 3.83
N ALA A 488 13.30 -63.05 5.02
CA ALA A 488 13.17 -63.86 6.25
C ALA A 488 14.58 -64.31 6.74
N THR A 489 15.02 -64.06 7.97
CA THR A 489 14.42 -64.47 9.26
C THR A 489 15.20 -63.76 10.39
N ALA A 490 14.50 -63.28 11.42
CA ALA A 490 14.55 -63.78 12.80
C ALA A 490 15.94 -63.64 13.50
N ALA A 491 16.05 -62.71 14.45
CA ALA A 491 15.81 -62.93 15.90
C ALA A 491 17.17 -63.18 16.62
N LEU A 492 17.40 -62.90 17.90
CA LEU A 492 16.56 -63.01 19.09
C LEU A 492 17.25 -62.21 20.24
N THR A 493 16.45 -61.42 20.97
CA THR A 493 16.37 -61.33 22.46
C THR A 493 17.57 -60.83 23.29
N VAL A 494 17.43 -60.28 24.51
CA VAL A 494 16.51 -60.49 25.66
C VAL A 494 16.44 -59.14 26.41
N SER A 495 15.25 -58.54 26.62
CA SER A 495 14.43 -58.55 27.86
C SER A 495 15.06 -57.79 29.05
N ALA A 496 14.35 -57.08 29.91
CA ALA A 496 12.93 -57.12 30.28
C ALA A 496 12.58 -55.74 30.91
N ALA A 497 11.42 -55.15 30.61
CA ALA A 497 10.12 -55.39 31.27
C ALA A 497 10.05 -54.73 32.66
N LYS A 498 9.01 -54.03 33.07
CA LYS A 498 7.55 -54.25 33.01
C LYS A 498 6.93 -52.90 33.37
N GLY A 499 5.72 -52.51 32.99
CA GLY A 499 4.54 -53.22 32.52
C GLY A 499 3.40 -52.22 32.77
N ALA A 500 2.38 -52.05 31.95
CA ALA A 500 1.47 -53.03 31.34
C ALA A 500 0.07 -52.41 31.61
N ARG A 501 -0.62 -51.89 30.58
CA ARG A 501 -1.60 -52.61 29.71
C ARG A 501 -3.01 -52.52 30.30
N LYS A 502 -4.10 -52.42 29.53
CA LYS A 502 -4.47 -52.91 28.17
C LYS A 502 -5.70 -52.09 27.74
N GLY A 503 -5.90 -51.75 26.46
CA GLY A 503 -6.35 -52.63 25.36
C GLY A 503 -7.86 -52.40 25.13
N ARG A 504 -8.48 -52.35 23.95
CA ARG A 504 -8.36 -52.92 22.60
C ARG A 504 -9.12 -51.93 21.66
N GLY A 505 -9.09 -51.94 20.33
CA GLY A 505 -8.52 -52.77 19.27
C GLY A 505 -8.87 -52.12 17.92
N SER A 506 -8.13 -52.44 16.86
CA SER A 506 -8.51 -52.06 15.49
C SER A 506 -9.75 -52.85 15.04
N PRO A 507 -10.56 -52.25 14.16
CA PRO A 507 -10.79 -52.93 12.90
C PRO A 507 -10.78 -51.99 11.67
N ARG A 508 -10.26 -52.56 10.57
CA ARG A 508 -10.71 -52.41 9.18
C ARG A 508 -10.42 -51.10 8.44
N LYS A 509 -9.71 -51.29 7.30
CA LYS A 509 -9.93 -50.55 6.06
C LYS A 509 -11.44 -50.40 5.81
N SER A 510 -11.97 -49.20 5.92
CA SER A 510 -13.25 -48.83 5.34
C SER A 510 -13.00 -48.02 4.07
N ALA A 511 -13.70 -48.42 3.02
CA ALA A 511 -13.71 -47.77 1.73
C ALA A 511 -14.03 -46.27 1.87
N ARG A 512 -13.34 -45.41 1.10
CA ARG A 512 -13.78 -44.04 0.85
C ARG A 512 -15.22 -44.09 0.33
N PRO A 513 -16.20 -43.44 0.97
CA PRO A 513 -17.48 -43.25 0.33
C PRO A 513 -17.27 -42.29 -0.84
N ALA A 514 -17.84 -42.64 -2.00
CA ALA A 514 -17.93 -41.78 -3.17
C ALA A 514 -19.00 -40.69 -2.91
N GLY A 515 -18.76 -39.82 -1.94
CA GLY A 515 -19.52 -38.60 -1.71
C GLY A 515 -18.84 -37.42 -2.38
N SER A 516 -19.62 -36.42 -2.81
CA SER A 516 -19.02 -35.19 -3.36
C SER A 516 -18.11 -34.55 -2.30
N ARG A 517 -17.04 -33.88 -2.72
CA ARG A 517 -16.11 -33.19 -1.80
C ARG A 517 -16.85 -32.25 -0.83
N ASP A 518 -17.98 -31.70 -1.26
CA ASP A 518 -18.83 -30.81 -0.46
C ASP A 518 -19.61 -31.53 0.63
N GLU A 519 -20.04 -32.78 0.42
CA GLU A 519 -20.72 -33.57 1.45
C GLU A 519 -19.77 -33.98 2.57
N ILE A 520 -18.53 -34.36 2.22
CA ILE A 520 -17.47 -34.69 3.19
C ILE A 520 -17.12 -33.45 4.02
N ARG A 521 -16.98 -32.30 3.38
CA ARG A 521 -16.71 -31.01 4.04
C ARG A 521 -17.85 -30.59 4.97
N LYS A 522 -19.11 -30.68 4.52
CA LYS A 522 -20.29 -30.35 5.35
C LYS A 522 -20.45 -31.31 6.53
N ALA A 523 -20.15 -32.60 6.35
CA ALA A 523 -20.15 -33.59 7.44
C ALA A 523 -19.02 -33.35 8.45
N ALA A 524 -17.85 -32.85 8.01
CA ALA A 524 -16.78 -32.44 8.91
C ALA A 524 -17.16 -31.19 9.73
N LEU A 525 -17.78 -30.18 9.10
CA LEU A 525 -18.23 -28.96 9.79
C LEU A 525 -19.32 -29.21 10.82
N ARG A 526 -20.28 -30.12 10.54
CA ARG A 526 -21.34 -30.50 11.50
C ARG A 526 -20.83 -31.22 12.75
N ARG A 527 -19.61 -31.75 12.71
CA ARG A 527 -18.96 -32.42 13.85
C ARG A 527 -18.13 -31.48 14.73
N MET A 528 -17.92 -30.22 14.30
CA MET A 528 -17.15 -29.22 15.04
C MET A 528 -18.05 -28.47 16.03
N THR A 529 -17.63 -28.37 17.28
CA THR A 529 -18.35 -27.62 18.31
C THR A 529 -17.62 -26.33 18.62
N VAL A 530 -18.36 -25.22 18.79
CA VAL A 530 -17.79 -23.95 19.28
C VAL A 530 -17.12 -24.18 20.64
N GLY A 531 -15.89 -23.70 20.81
CA GLY A 531 -15.03 -23.93 21.97
C GLY A 531 -14.11 -25.16 21.88
N GLN A 532 -14.29 -26.02 20.87
CA GLN A 532 -13.40 -27.16 20.65
C GLN A 532 -12.00 -26.70 20.24
N THR A 533 -10.97 -27.36 20.79
CA THR A 533 -9.57 -27.10 20.41
C THR A 533 -9.09 -28.18 19.43
N MET A 534 -8.46 -27.75 18.35
CA MET A 534 -8.00 -28.60 17.25
C MET A 534 -6.58 -28.21 16.81
N SER A 535 -5.85 -29.14 16.21
CA SER A 535 -4.59 -28.84 15.51
C SER A 535 -4.85 -28.61 14.03
N GLY A 536 -4.10 -27.71 13.42
CA GLY A 536 -4.16 -27.43 11.99
C GLY A 536 -2.85 -26.87 11.45
N VAL A 537 -2.77 -26.77 10.12
CA VAL A 537 -1.59 -26.25 9.41
C VAL A 537 -1.95 -24.95 8.71
N VAL A 538 -1.13 -23.91 8.88
CA VAL A 538 -1.34 -22.61 8.22
C VAL A 538 -1.11 -22.77 6.71
N LYS A 539 -2.15 -22.58 5.90
CA LYS A 539 -2.09 -22.73 4.44
C LYS A 539 -1.73 -21.43 3.72
N SER A 540 -2.21 -20.31 4.22
CA SER A 540 -1.95 -18.98 3.64
C SER A 540 -2.21 -17.89 4.66
N ILE A 541 -1.58 -16.74 4.47
CA ILE A 541 -1.68 -15.58 5.35
C ILE A 541 -2.13 -14.39 4.50
N ALA A 542 -3.12 -13.64 4.98
CA ALA A 542 -3.60 -12.40 4.38
C ALA A 542 -3.49 -11.27 5.41
N GLY A 543 -3.53 -10.01 4.98
CA GLY A 543 -3.35 -8.86 5.89
C GLY A 543 -4.37 -8.77 7.03
N PHE A 544 -5.50 -9.47 6.95
CA PHE A 544 -6.53 -9.50 8.00
C PHE A 544 -6.56 -10.79 8.85
N GLY A 545 -5.72 -11.80 8.52
CA GLY A 545 -5.74 -13.07 9.25
C GLY A 545 -4.97 -14.22 8.60
N ALA A 546 -4.98 -15.38 9.25
CA ALA A 546 -4.32 -16.60 8.78
C ALA A 546 -5.36 -17.70 8.48
N PHE A 547 -5.20 -18.39 7.36
CA PHE A 547 -6.04 -19.51 6.95
C PHE A 547 -5.39 -20.81 7.39
N VAL A 548 -6.09 -21.58 8.23
CA VAL A 548 -5.63 -22.83 8.81
C VAL A 548 -6.44 -23.98 8.25
N ASN A 549 -5.75 -24.99 7.72
CA ASN A 549 -6.35 -26.25 7.32
C ASN A 549 -6.52 -27.16 8.54
N LEU A 550 -7.76 -27.57 8.81
CA LEU A 550 -8.13 -28.42 9.95
C LEU A 550 -8.30 -29.90 9.58
N GLY A 551 -8.02 -30.26 8.32
CA GLY A 551 -8.28 -31.59 7.75
C GLY A 551 -9.61 -31.65 6.98
N ASP A 552 -9.82 -32.73 6.22
CA ASP A 552 -11.04 -33.00 5.44
C ASP A 552 -11.53 -31.81 4.55
N ASP A 553 -10.59 -31.08 3.92
CA ASP A 553 -10.83 -29.88 3.10
C ASP A 553 -11.54 -28.71 3.83
N VAL A 554 -11.53 -28.70 5.16
CA VAL A 554 -12.05 -27.61 5.98
C VAL A 554 -10.97 -26.56 6.24
N THR A 555 -11.22 -25.33 5.78
CA THR A 555 -10.37 -24.17 6.03
C THR A 555 -11.02 -23.24 7.04
N GLY A 556 -10.31 -22.94 8.13
CA GLY A 556 -10.73 -21.95 9.12
C GLY A 556 -9.88 -20.68 9.05
N LEU A 557 -10.44 -19.56 9.46
CA LEU A 557 -9.79 -18.25 9.47
C LEU A 557 -9.53 -17.81 10.92
N ILE A 558 -8.27 -17.50 11.24
CA ILE A 558 -7.91 -16.76 12.45
C ILE A 558 -7.81 -15.28 12.08
N HIS A 559 -8.71 -14.44 12.60
CA HIS A 559 -8.61 -12.99 12.41
C HIS A 559 -7.36 -12.44 13.12
N ILE A 560 -6.77 -11.35 12.64
CA ILE A 560 -5.55 -10.77 13.22
C ILE A 560 -5.66 -10.47 14.72
N SER A 561 -6.85 -10.05 15.18
CA SER A 561 -7.13 -9.82 16.61
C SER A 561 -7.23 -11.09 17.46
N GLN A 562 -7.28 -12.26 16.83
CA GLN A 562 -7.37 -13.58 17.45
C GLN A 562 -6.07 -14.39 17.29
N LEU A 563 -5.04 -13.84 16.63
CA LEU A 563 -3.70 -14.42 16.54
C LEU A 563 -2.87 -14.19 17.80
N SER A 564 -3.05 -13.06 18.47
CA SER A 564 -2.30 -12.73 19.69
C SER A 564 -3.12 -11.82 20.60
N THR A 565 -2.86 -11.89 21.91
CA THR A 565 -3.39 -10.95 22.90
C THR A 565 -2.63 -9.60 22.91
N ARG A 566 -1.50 -9.51 22.18
CA ARG A 566 -0.75 -8.28 21.97
C ARG A 566 -1.08 -7.69 20.60
N ARG A 567 -0.87 -6.38 20.43
CA ARG A 567 -1.09 -5.69 19.16
C ARG A 567 -0.05 -6.16 18.15
N VAL A 568 -0.51 -6.69 17.02
CA VAL A 568 0.30 -7.25 15.94
C VAL A 568 -0.02 -6.49 14.66
N GLY A 569 1.00 -6.02 13.95
CA GLY A 569 0.86 -5.23 12.73
C GLY A 569 0.53 -6.09 11.52
N HIS A 570 1.16 -7.26 11.42
CA HIS A 570 0.91 -8.23 10.36
C HIS A 570 0.84 -9.67 10.91
N PRO A 571 -0.10 -10.53 10.45
CA PRO A 571 -0.21 -11.92 10.90
C PRO A 571 1.08 -12.76 10.78
N THR A 572 1.96 -12.41 9.84
CA THR A 572 3.27 -13.04 9.61
C THR A 572 4.23 -12.87 10.80
N GLU A 573 4.02 -11.87 11.65
CA GLU A 573 4.79 -11.69 12.88
C GLU A 573 4.46 -12.76 13.94
N VAL A 574 3.33 -13.47 13.79
CA VAL A 574 2.83 -14.43 14.79
C VAL A 574 2.83 -15.87 14.26
N VAL A 575 2.49 -16.07 12.98
CA VAL A 575 2.41 -17.39 12.33
C VAL A 575 3.02 -17.33 10.94
N ASN A 576 3.70 -18.40 10.53
CA ASN A 576 4.22 -18.60 9.18
C ASN A 576 3.37 -19.60 8.40
N VAL A 577 3.47 -19.57 7.07
CA VAL A 577 2.89 -20.63 6.22
C VAL A 577 3.56 -21.97 6.58
N ASP A 578 2.77 -23.04 6.58
CA ASP A 578 3.12 -24.40 6.99
C ASP A 578 3.36 -24.62 8.51
N ASP A 579 3.16 -23.60 9.36
CA ASP A 579 3.23 -23.80 10.82
C ASP A 579 2.11 -24.71 11.34
N HIS A 580 2.46 -25.59 12.29
CA HIS A 580 1.50 -26.38 13.07
C HIS A 580 0.96 -25.58 14.26
N VAL A 581 -0.33 -25.26 14.21
CA VAL A 581 -0.99 -24.41 15.20
C VAL A 581 -2.12 -25.13 15.93
N ILE A 582 -2.25 -24.86 17.23
CA ILE A 582 -3.38 -25.30 18.04
C ILE A 582 -4.36 -24.13 18.14
N VAL A 583 -5.58 -24.36 17.68
CA VAL A 583 -6.62 -23.35 17.52
C VAL A 583 -7.92 -23.75 18.21
N THR A 584 -8.69 -22.76 18.66
CA THR A 584 -10.01 -22.96 19.26
C THR A 584 -11.09 -22.42 18.34
N VAL A 585 -12.16 -23.20 18.13
CA VAL A 585 -13.29 -22.83 17.28
C VAL A 585 -14.14 -21.74 17.94
N LEU A 586 -14.30 -20.60 17.28
CA LEU A 586 -15.13 -19.48 17.75
C LEU A 586 -16.53 -19.50 17.14
N ASN A 587 -16.64 -19.85 15.86
CA ASN A 587 -17.92 -19.91 15.14
C ASN A 587 -17.81 -20.90 13.96
N VAL A 588 -18.89 -21.60 13.66
CA VAL A 588 -18.98 -22.57 12.54
C VAL A 588 -20.16 -22.17 11.66
N ASP A 589 -19.88 -21.84 10.41
CA ASP A 589 -20.88 -21.59 9.38
C ASP A 589 -20.90 -22.76 8.39
N VAL A 590 -21.90 -23.65 8.58
CA VAL A 590 -22.06 -24.88 7.80
C VAL A 590 -22.58 -24.59 6.38
N GLU A 591 -23.32 -23.50 6.19
CA GLU A 591 -23.88 -23.09 4.90
C GLU A 591 -22.78 -22.49 4.01
N ALA A 592 -21.97 -21.57 4.57
CA ALA A 592 -20.86 -20.93 3.86
C ALA A 592 -19.56 -21.76 3.84
N GLY A 593 -19.51 -22.86 4.60
CA GLY A 593 -18.35 -23.74 4.66
C GLY A 593 -17.14 -23.14 5.38
N ARG A 594 -17.36 -22.22 6.33
CA ARG A 594 -16.32 -21.40 6.98
C ARG A 594 -16.30 -21.60 8.49
N VAL A 595 -15.12 -21.52 9.10
CA VAL A 595 -14.94 -21.61 10.55
C VAL A 595 -14.06 -20.46 11.03
N SER A 596 -14.51 -19.74 12.05
CA SER A 596 -13.72 -18.71 12.72
C SER A 596 -12.94 -19.32 13.86
N LEU A 597 -11.66 -19.01 13.94
CA LEU A 597 -10.71 -19.64 14.86
C LEU A 597 -9.98 -18.60 15.72
N LYS A 598 -9.48 -19.05 16.87
CA LYS A 598 -8.57 -18.31 17.75
C LYS A 598 -7.28 -19.10 17.94
N LEU A 599 -6.13 -18.43 17.91
CA LEU A 599 -4.85 -19.08 18.19
C LEU A 599 -4.70 -19.32 19.70
N THR A 600 -4.37 -20.55 20.08
CA THR A 600 -4.18 -20.94 21.48
C THR A 600 -2.71 -21.22 21.78
N ARG A 601 -2.00 -21.97 20.93
CA ARG A 601 -0.57 -22.26 21.10
C ARG A 601 0.11 -22.65 19.77
N ARG A 602 1.37 -22.26 19.59
CA ARG A 602 2.24 -22.72 18.49
C ARG A 602 3.01 -23.97 18.94
N THR A 603 3.10 -24.98 18.07
CA THR A 603 3.83 -26.23 18.36
C THR A 603 5.19 -26.23 17.70
#